data_AF-A0A1G0X1Z6-F1
#
_entry.id   AF-A0A1G0X1Z6-F1
#
_cell.length_a   1.000
_cell.length_b   1.000
_cell.length_c   1.000
_cell.angle_alpha   90.00
_cell.angle_beta   90.00
_cell.angle_gamma   90.00
#
_symmetry.space_group_name_H-M   'P 1'
#
loop_
_entity.id
_entity.type
_entity.pdbx_description
1 polymer ?
#
loop_
_entity_poly.entity_id
_entity_poly.type
_entity_poly.pdbx_seq_one_letter_code
_entity_poly.pdbx_strand_id
1 'polypeptide(L)'
;MLNSEIIENIGENLIKFIKESKEQTEAAIKQGINAILTETFSKVELVTREEFDVQAKVLARTRAKLDDLADKLAKIEKAIPTPHKD
;
A
#
# COMPACT_ATOMS: atom_id res chain seq x y z
N MET A 1 -0.70 -1.79 1.88
CA MET A 1 -0.51 -0.61 2.78
C MET A 1 -1.59 -0.66 3.84
N LEU A 2 -1.30 -0.18 5.06
CA LEU A 2 -2.35 0.00 6.07
C LEU A 2 -3.41 0.95 5.51
N ASN A 3 -4.67 0.51 5.47
CA ASN A 3 -5.81 1.32 5.02
C ASN A 3 -6.66 1.76 6.23
N SER A 4 -7.55 2.74 6.03
CA SER A 4 -8.40 3.28 7.11
C SER A 4 -9.34 2.22 7.71
N GLU A 5 -9.84 1.32 6.87
CA GLU A 5 -10.75 0.25 7.26
C GLU A 5 -10.12 -0.74 8.25
N ILE A 6 -8.85 -1.10 8.07
CA ILE A 6 -8.11 -1.93 9.04
C ILE A 6 -7.99 -1.21 10.39
N ILE A 7 -7.71 0.10 10.38
CA ILE A 7 -7.54 0.89 11.61
C ILE A 7 -8.88 0.97 12.37
N GLU A 8 -9.98 1.21 11.66
CA GLU A 8 -11.33 1.21 12.23
C GLU A 8 -11.68 -0.15 12.83
N ASN A 9 -11.45 -1.24 12.10
CA ASN A 9 -11.68 -2.61 12.56
C ASN A 9 -10.86 -2.96 13.81
N ILE A 10 -9.59 -2.53 13.90
CA ILE A 10 -8.78 -2.69 15.11
C ILE A 10 -9.42 -1.94 16.27
N GLY A 11 -9.81 -0.68 16.07
CA GLY A 11 -10.45 0.14 17.09
C GLY A 11 -11.72 -0.48 17.64
N GLU A 12 -12.59 -0.96 16.76
CA GLU A 12 -13.83 -1.64 17.15
C GLU A 12 -13.58 -2.93 17.92
N ASN A 13 -12.67 -3.78 17.44
CA ASN A 13 -12.32 -5.05 18.10
C ASN A 13 -11.67 -4.84 19.47
N LEU A 14 -10.80 -3.83 19.61
CA LEU A 14 -10.18 -3.50 20.88
C LEU A 14 -11.20 -2.95 21.90
N ILE A 15 -12.08 -2.04 21.48
CA ILE A 15 -13.15 -1.50 22.34
C ILE A 15 -14.08 -2.62 22.80
N LYS A 16 -14.42 -3.54 21.89
CA LYS A 16 -15.24 -4.72 22.21
C LYS A 16 -14.54 -5.61 23.24
N PHE A 17 -13.27 -5.97 23.00
CA PHE A 17 -12.48 -6.78 23.92
C PHE A 17 -12.38 -6.15 25.32
N ILE A 18 -12.10 -4.85 25.42
CA ILE A 18 -12.02 -4.14 26.71
C ILE A 18 -13.36 -4.13 27.44
N LYS A 19 -14.49 -3.97 26.73
CA LYS A 19 -15.83 -4.03 27.33
C LYS A 19 -16.17 -5.43 27.85
N GLU A 20 -15.62 -6.47 27.24
CA GLU A 20 -15.82 -7.87 27.62
C GLU A 20 -14.83 -8.31 28.72
N SER A 21 -13.69 -7.64 28.88
CA SER A 21 -12.63 -7.99 29.83
C SER A 21 -12.84 -7.44 31.26
N LYS A 22 -14.07 -7.13 31.67
CA LYS A 22 -14.41 -6.43 32.93
C LYS A 22 -13.86 -7.06 34.22
N GLU A 23 -13.55 -8.35 34.20
CA GLU A 23 -13.05 -9.11 35.35
C GLU A 23 -11.60 -9.58 35.19
N GLN A 24 -10.92 -9.19 34.10
CA GLN A 24 -9.57 -9.64 33.81
C GLN A 24 -8.50 -8.74 34.45
N THR A 25 -7.36 -9.34 34.77
CA THR A 25 -6.19 -8.60 35.24
C THR A 25 -5.59 -7.75 34.12
N GLU A 26 -4.88 -6.68 34.48
CA GLU A 26 -4.19 -5.81 33.50
C GLU A 26 -3.25 -6.62 32.59
N ALA A 27 -2.57 -7.63 33.14
CA ALA A 27 -1.69 -8.51 32.38
C ALA A 27 -2.45 -9.33 31.31
N ALA A 28 -3.62 -9.88 31.66
CA ALA A 28 -4.46 -10.63 30.74
C ALA A 28 -5.04 -9.74 29.64
N ILE A 29 -5.45 -8.51 29.99
CA ILE A 29 -5.90 -7.50 29.03
C ILE A 29 -4.78 -7.16 28.04
N LYS A 30 -3.55 -6.90 28.53
CA LYS A 30 -2.39 -6.63 27.65
C LYS A 30 -2.10 -7.79 26.70
N GLN A 31 -2.18 -9.03 27.18
CA GLN A 31 -1.99 -10.20 26.33
C GLN A 31 -3.06 -10.30 25.24
N GLY A 32 -4.34 -10.08 25.57
CA GLY A 32 -5.42 -10.11 24.59
C GLY A 32 -5.31 -9.01 23.54
N ILE A 33 -4.94 -7.79 23.95
CA ILE A 33 -4.67 -6.68 23.01
C ILE A 33 -3.53 -7.05 22.06
N ASN A 34 -2.41 -7.59 22.58
CA ASN A 34 -1.29 -8.02 21.74
C ASN A 34 -1.68 -9.13 20.75
N ALA A 35 -2.52 -10.07 21.16
CA ALA A 35 -3.02 -11.13 20.29
C ALA A 35 -3.86 -10.56 19.14
N ILE A 36 -4.82 -9.66 19.43
CA ILE A 36 -5.66 -9.00 18.42
C ILE A 36 -4.81 -8.22 17.42
N LEU A 37 -3.82 -7.46 17.89
CA LEU A 37 -2.91 -6.70 17.02
C LEU A 37 -2.06 -7.61 16.14
N THR A 38 -1.51 -8.68 16.71
CA THR A 38 -0.68 -9.64 15.98
C THR A 38 -1.49 -10.37 14.91
N GLU A 39 -2.69 -10.82 15.25
CA GLU A 39 -3.62 -11.46 14.31
C GLU A 39 -4.00 -10.50 13.19
N THR A 40 -4.31 -9.25 13.54
CA THR A 40 -4.68 -8.25 12.53
C THR A 40 -3.51 -7.97 11.60
N PHE A 41 -2.30 -7.72 12.12
CA PHE A 41 -1.12 -7.49 11.30
C PHE A 41 -0.71 -8.71 10.46
N SER A 42 -1.03 -9.93 10.91
CA SER A 42 -0.81 -11.15 10.11
C SER A 42 -1.78 -11.28 8.94
N LYS A 43 -2.99 -10.70 9.06
CA LYS A 43 -4.00 -10.67 7.99
C LYS A 43 -3.80 -9.52 7.01
N VAL A 44 -3.00 -8.52 7.36
CA VAL A 44 -2.63 -7.45 6.44
C VAL A 44 -1.40 -7.89 5.67
N GLU A 45 -1.46 -7.84 4.34
CA GLU A 45 -0.28 -7.98 3.47
C GLU A 45 0.63 -6.74 3.63
N LEU A 46 1.31 -6.68 4.77
CA LEU A 46 2.26 -5.62 5.09
C LEU A 46 3.51 -5.83 4.25
N VAL A 47 3.70 -4.96 3.26
CA VAL A 47 5.01 -4.78 2.64
C VAL A 47 5.91 -4.02 3.60
N THR A 48 7.14 -4.48 3.71
CA THR A 48 8.17 -3.81 4.48
C THR A 48 8.48 -2.44 3.86
N ARG A 49 9.03 -1.54 4.68
CA ARG A 49 9.51 -0.23 4.22
C ARG A 49 10.50 -0.38 3.06
N GLU A 50 11.39 -1.37 3.14
CA GLU A 50 12.41 -1.63 2.13
C GLU A 50 11.79 -2.08 0.80
N GLU A 51 10.82 -3.00 0.82
CA GLU A 51 10.10 -3.44 -0.38
C GLU A 51 9.34 -2.29 -1.04
N PHE A 52 8.72 -1.42 -0.24
CA PHE A 52 8.07 -0.21 -0.75
C PHE A 52 9.06 0.70 -1.47
N ASP A 53 10.21 0.97 -0.85
CA ASP A 53 11.24 1.85 -1.43
C ASP A 53 11.81 1.26 -2.73
N VAL A 54 11.94 -0.07 -2.82
CA VAL A 54 12.33 -0.77 -4.06
C VAL A 54 11.26 -0.56 -5.13
N GLN A 55 9.98 -0.77 -4.82
CA GLN A 55 8.89 -0.56 -5.78
C GLN A 55 8.81 0.90 -6.25
N ALA A 56 9.02 1.87 -5.36
CA ALA A 56 9.06 3.28 -5.71
C ALA A 56 10.20 3.60 -6.69
N LYS A 57 11.39 3.02 -6.50
CA LYS A 57 12.52 3.14 -7.44
C LYS A 57 12.20 2.52 -8.80
N VAL A 58 11.58 1.34 -8.81
CA VAL A 58 11.15 0.68 -10.05
C VAL A 58 10.15 1.56 -10.80
N LEU A 59 9.15 2.11 -10.11
CA LEU A 59 8.16 3.00 -10.69
C LEU A 59 8.79 4.28 -11.27
N ALA A 60 9.73 4.90 -10.55
CA ALA A 60 10.46 6.07 -11.01
C ALA A 60 11.25 5.77 -12.31
N ARG A 61 11.94 4.63 -12.36
CA ARG A 61 12.67 4.19 -13.56
C ARG A 61 11.74 3.92 -14.73
N THR A 62 10.57 3.33 -14.48
CA THR A 62 9.58 3.05 -15.52
C THR A 62 9.00 4.34 -16.10
N ARG A 63 8.71 5.34 -15.27
CA ARG A 63 8.27 6.67 -15.74
C ARG A 63 9.31 7.34 -16.63
N ALA A 64 10.58 7.37 -16.19
CA ALA A 64 11.66 7.94 -17.02
C ALA A 64 11.79 7.24 -18.38
N LYS A 65 11.70 5.90 -18.42
CA LYS A 65 11.71 5.16 -19.68
C LYS A 65 10.49 5.45 -20.56
N LEU A 66 9.33 5.67 -19.95
CA LEU A 66 8.10 5.99 -20.66
C LEU A 66 8.20 7.37 -21.31
N ASP A 67 8.74 8.35 -20.59
CA ASP A 67 9.00 9.70 -21.11
C ASP A 67 9.98 9.65 -22.30
N ASP A 68 11.10 8.92 -22.16
CA ASP A 68 12.07 8.72 -23.25
C ASP A 68 11.44 8.10 -24.50
N LEU A 69 10.53 7.14 -24.31
CA LEU A 69 9.83 6.48 -25.42
C LEU A 69 8.81 7.43 -26.07
N ALA A 70 8.09 8.22 -25.28
CA ALA A 70 7.17 9.24 -25.78
C ALA A 70 7.91 10.28 -26.64
N ASP A 71 9.08 10.73 -26.20
CA ASP A 71 9.93 11.66 -26.96
C ASP A 71 10.41 11.05 -28.28
N LYS A 72 10.83 9.78 -28.26
CA LYS A 72 11.23 9.05 -29.48
C LYS A 72 10.06 8.91 -30.44
N LEU A 73 8.87 8.57 -29.94
CA LEU A 73 7.67 8.45 -30.75
C LEU A 73 7.31 9.79 -31.40
N ALA A 74 7.31 10.89 -30.65
CA ALA A 74 7.03 12.22 -31.18
C ALA A 74 8.03 12.65 -32.27
N LYS A 75 9.31 12.27 -32.14
CA LYS A 75 10.31 12.51 -33.19
C LYS A 75 10.01 11.72 -34.47
N ILE A 76 9.60 10.46 -34.33
CA ILE A 76 9.23 9.61 -35.46
C ILE A 76 7.96 10.14 -36.13
N GLU A 77 6.93 10.49 -35.36
CA GLU A 77 5.68 11.06 -35.87
C GLU A 77 5.91 12.35 -36.67
N LYS A 78 6.84 13.21 -36.24
CA LYS A 78 7.24 14.42 -36.99
C LYS A 78 8.07 14.12 -38.25
N ALA A 79 8.78 13.00 -38.27
CA ALA A 79 9.62 12.59 -39.40
C ALA A 79 8.85 11.82 -40.48
N ILE A 80 7.64 11.32 -40.18
CA ILE A 80 6.75 10.72 -41.17
C ILE A 80 6.07 11.86 -41.95
N PRO A 81 6.29 11.98 -43.27
CA PRO A 81 5.54 12.93 -44.08
C PRO A 81 4.08 12.52 -44.06
N THR A 82 3.18 13.44 -43.74
CA THR A 82 1.74 13.22 -43.98
C THR A 82 1.55 12.84 -45.45
N PRO A 83 0.89 11.71 -45.77
CA PRO A 83 0.67 11.32 -47.15
C PRO A 83 -0.04 12.46 -47.88
N HIS A 84 0.50 12.81 -49.04
CA HIS A 84 -0.01 13.83 -49.95
C HIS A 84 -1.51 13.55 -50.17
N LYS A 85 -2.36 14.47 -49.73
CA LYS A 85 -3.77 14.51 -50.15
C LYS A 85 -3.78 15.09 -51.55
N ASP A 86 -3.81 14.21 -52.55
CA ASP A 86 -4.35 14.53 -53.88
C ASP A 86 -5.87 14.30 -53.88
#